data_AF-A0A2G6FIM4-F1
#
_entry.id   AF-A0A2G6FIM4-F1
#
_cell.length_a   1.000
_cell.length_b   1.000
_cell.length_c   1.000
_cell.angle_alpha   90.00
_cell.angle_beta   90.00
_cell.angle_gamma   90.00
#
_symmetry.space_group_name_H-M   'P 1'
#
loop_
_entity.id
_entity.type
_entity.pdbx_description
1 polymer ?
#
loop_
_entity_poly.entity_id
_entity_poly.type
_entity_poly.pdbx_seq_one_letter_code
_entity_poly.pdbx_strand_id
1 'polypeptide(L)' 'RWCEIITRMLAEGIDAFVEVGPKPVLKGMMKKIVPRGVKVTSLQFDSPEGLEKVVRKLGL' A
#
# COMPACT_ATOMS: atom_id res chain seq x y z
N ARG A 1 11.53 1.64 12.21
CA ARG A 1 11.74 2.38 10.94
C ARG A 1 10.61 2.26 9.91
N TRP A 2 9.93 1.13 9.74
CA TRP A 2 8.75 1.08 8.83
C TRP A 2 7.66 2.09 9.18
N CYS A 3 7.30 2.19 10.47
CA CYS A 3 6.36 3.18 10.96
C CYS A 3 6.77 4.61 10.57
N GLU A 4 8.02 5.00 10.83
CA GLU A 4 8.53 6.34 10.51
C GLU A 4 8.45 6.67 9.01
N ILE A 5 8.87 5.74 8.14
CA ILE A 5 8.85 5.96 6.69
C ILE A 5 7.42 6.10 6.17
N ILE A 6 6.52 5.21 6.60
CA ILE A 6 5.11 5.25 6.18
C ILE A 6 4.45 6.53 6.67
N THR A 7 4.66 6.91 7.94
CA THR A 7 4.13 8.17 8.48
C THR A 7 4.64 9.39 7.69
N ARG A 8 5.91 9.39 7.28
CA ARG A 8 6.45 10.47 6.45
C ARG A 8 5.82 10.49 5.05
N MET A 9 5.68 9.34 4.40
CA MET A 9 5.01 9.24 3.09
C MET A 9 3.55 9.73 3.15
N LEU A 10 2.82 9.38 4.22
CA LEU A 10 1.46 9.89 4.43
C LEU A 10 1.46 11.41 4.59
N ALA A 11 2.42 11.99 5.31
CA ALA A 11 2.56 13.44 5.46
C ALA A 11 2.94 14.14 4.14
N GLU A 12 3.63 13.45 3.24
CA GLU A 12 3.96 13.90 1.88
C GLU A 12 2.78 13.74 0.90
N GLY A 13 1.63 13.22 1.35
CA GLY A 13 0.42 13.07 0.54
C GLY A 13 0.36 11.79 -0.29
N ILE A 14 1.27 10.84 -0.06
CA ILE A 14 1.20 9.51 -0.68
C ILE A 14 -0.01 8.77 -0.09
N ASP A 15 -0.91 8.33 -0.96
CA ASP A 15 -2.14 7.62 -0.58
C ASP A 15 -2.23 6.20 -1.14
N ALA A 16 -1.31 5.80 -2.03
CA ALA A 16 -1.27 4.47 -2.64
C ALA A 16 0.03 3.73 -2.32
N PHE A 17 -0.09 2.51 -1.82
CA PHE A 17 1.01 1.63 -1.45
C PHE A 17 0.81 0.27 -2.12
N VAL A 18 1.80 -0.18 -2.89
CA VAL A 18 1.77 -1.45 -3.61
C VAL A 18 2.88 -2.36 -3.09
N GLU A 19 2.50 -3.49 -2.52
CA GLU A 19 3.39 -4.54 -2.04
C GLU A 19 3.62 -5.58 -3.15
N VAL A 20 4.89 -5.81 -3.50
CA VAL A 20 5.28 -6.81 -4.50
C VAL A 20 5.85 -8.03 -3.79
N GLY A 21 5.22 -9.19 -3.97
CA GLY A 21 5.63 -10.46 -3.36
C GLY A 21 4.47 -11.23 -2.72
N PRO A 22 4.69 -12.50 -2.33
CA PRO A 22 3.63 -13.51 -2.15
C PRO A 22 2.78 -13.38 -0.87
N LYS A 23 3.10 -12.45 0.05
CA LYS A 23 2.39 -12.31 1.33
C LYS A 23 2.03 -10.85 1.58
N PRO A 24 0.86 -10.56 2.18
CA PRO A 24 0.41 -9.20 2.45
C PRO A 24 0.94 -8.65 3.79
N VAL A 25 2.26 -8.72 4.02
CA VAL A 25 2.87 -8.34 5.31
C VAL A 25 2.84 -6.83 5.48
N LEU A 26 3.30 -6.07 4.48
CA LEU A 26 3.29 -4.61 4.52
C LEU A 26 1.86 -4.10 4.52
N LYS A 27 0.96 -4.70 3.74
CA LYS A 27 -0.48 -4.40 3.81
C LYS A 27 -1.06 -4.60 5.20
N GLY A 28 -0.67 -5.66 5.91
CA GLY A 28 -1.05 -5.87 7.31
C GLY A 28 -0.49 -4.80 8.25
N MET A 29 0.75 -4.38 8.01
CA MET A 29 1.42 -3.33 8.78
C MET A 29 0.79 -1.94 8.55
N MET A 30 0.36 -1.63 7.33
CA MET A 30 -0.37 -0.39 6.99
C MET A 30 -1.60 -0.21 7.86
N LYS A 31 -2.38 -1.29 8.10
CA LYS A 31 -3.57 -1.24 8.97
C LYS A 31 -3.26 -0.82 10.42
N LYS A 32 -2.02 -0.99 10.88
CA LYS A 32 -1.58 -0.62 12.24
C LYS A 32 -1.02 0.80 12.30
N ILE A 33 -0.42 1.28 11.21
CA ILE A 33 0.27 2.59 11.16
C ILE A 33 -0.70 3.69 10.74
N VAL A 34 -1.57 3.42 9.76
CA VAL A 34 -2.46 4.43 9.18
C VAL A 34 -3.45 4.92 10.25
N PRO A 35 -3.50 6.23 10.53
CA PRO A 35 -4.46 6.79 11.47
C PRO A 35 -5.90 6.54 11.02
N ARG A 36 -6.81 6.38 11.98
CA ARG A 36 -8.24 6.24 11.68
C ARG A 36 -8.75 7.48 10.92
N GLY A 37 -9.57 7.26 9.90
CA GLY A 37 -10.12 8.32 9.06
C GLY A 37 -9.25 8.70 7.86
N VAL A 38 -7.97 8.33 7.83
CA VAL A 38 -7.12 8.50 6.66
C VAL A 38 -7.41 7.37 5.66
N LYS A 39 -7.80 7.75 4.44
CA LYS A 39 -8.03 6.79 3.36
C LYS A 39 -6.73 6.54 2.63
N VAL A 40 -6.31 5.28 2.56
CA VAL A 40 -5.18 4.85 1.73
C VAL A 40 -5.53 3.61 0.94
N THR A 41 -5.00 3.52 -0.26
CA THR A 41 -5.06 2.33 -1.12
C THR A 41 -3.86 1.45 -0.82
N SER A 42 -4.08 0.26 -0.25
CA SER A 42 -3.04 -0.75 -0.05
C SER A 42 -3.30 -1.98 -0.92
N LEU A 43 -2.42 -2.27 -1.86
CA LEU A 43 -2.51 -3.37 -2.81
C LEU A 43 -1.34 -4.33 -2.64
N GLN A 44 -1.53 -5.59 -3.04
CA GLN A 44 -0.47 -6.59 -3.07
C GLN A 44 -0.66 -7.47 -4.29
N PHE A 45 0.44 -7.84 -4.95
CA PHE A 45 0.48 -8.84 -6.02
C PHE A 45 1.81 -9.61 -6.02
N ASP A 46 1.79 -10.79 -6.61
CA ASP A 46 2.98 -11.65 -6.78
C ASP A 46 3.00 -12.37 -8.14
N SER A 47 2.07 -12.04 -9.03
CA SER A 47 1.98 -12.60 -10.38
C SER A 47 1.76 -11.49 -11.43
N PRO A 48 2.07 -11.75 -12.72
CA PRO A 48 1.76 -10.82 -13.81
C PRO A 48 0.27 -10.43 -13.88
N GLU A 49 -0.64 -11.37 -13.70
CA GLU A 49 -2.09 -11.11 -13.70
C GLU A 49 -2.50 -10.26 -12.49
N GLY A 50 -1.80 -10.42 -11.37
CA GLY A 50 -1.97 -9.57 -10.19
C GLY A 50 -1.54 -8.12 -10.45
N LEU A 51 -0.43 -7.92 -11.17
CA LEU A 51 0.03 -6.60 -11.58
C LEU A 51 -1.01 -5.89 -12.46
N GLU A 52 -1.60 -6.58 -13.44
CA GLU A 52 -2.65 -6.00 -14.29
C GLU A 52 -3.85 -5.51 -13.47
N LYS A 53 -4.25 -6.26 -12.44
CA LYS A 53 -5.33 -5.85 -11.52
C LYS A 53 -4.97 -4.60 -10.73
N VAL A 54 -3.69 -4.45 -10.32
CA VAL A 54 -3.21 -3.26 -9.63
C VAL A 54 -3.25 -2.05 -10.54
N VAL A 55 -2.71 -2.16 -11.76
CA VAL A 55 -2.69 -1.10 -12.77
C VAL A 55 -4.11 -0.58 -13.05
N ARG A 56 -5.05 -1.50 -13.34
CA ARG A 56 -6.47 -1.16 -13.55
C ARG A 56 -7.10 -0.44 -12.34
N LYS A 57 -6.75 -0.85 -11.13
CA LYS A 57 -7.30 -0.26 -9.90
C LYS A 57 -6.73 1.13 -9.60
N LEU A 58 -5.51 1.42 -10.06
CA LEU A 58 -4.89 2.74 -9.97
C LEU A 58 -5.31 3.66 -11.13
N GLY A 59 -6.03 3.16 -12.13
CA GLY A 59 -6.41 3.92 -13.31
C GLY A 59 -5.23 4.25 -14.23
N LEU A 60 -4.18 3.40 -14.18
CA LEU A 60 -2.98 3.49 -15.00
C LEU A 60 -3.07 2.57 -16.22
#